data_AF-A0ABD3S4H4-F1
#
_entry.id   AF-A0ABD3S4H4-F1
#
_cell.length_a   1.000
_cell.length_b   1.000
_cell.length_c   1.000
_cell.angle_alpha   90.00
_cell.angle_beta   90.00
_cell.angle_gamma   90.00
#
_symmetry.space_group_name_H-M   'P 1'
#
loop_
_entity.id
_entity.type
_entity.pdbx_description
1 polymer ?
#
loop_
_entity_poly.entity_id
_entity_poly.type
_entity_poly.pdbx_seq_one_letter_code
_entity_poly.pdbx_strand_id
1 'polypeptide(L)'
;MSNRRRVSRITEDEAQELILKLQTLLPDSSSRCNSKVSASNILKETCNYIKKLQKEVDDLSDRLTQLASSGDISSIDADIIASLLHQ
;
A
#
# COMPACT_ATOMS: atom_id res chain seq x y z
N MET A 1 -9.28 -32.65 26.23
CA MET A 1 -8.03 -31.87 26.09
C MET A 1 -8.36 -30.57 25.35
N SER A 2 -8.46 -29.46 26.08
CA SER A 2 -8.90 -28.18 25.52
C SER A 2 -7.74 -27.48 24.83
N ASN A 3 -7.70 -27.54 23.50
CA ASN A 3 -6.72 -26.86 22.67
C ASN A 3 -7.04 -25.35 22.63
N ARG A 4 -6.79 -24.67 23.75
CA ARG A 4 -6.82 -23.22 23.83
C ARG A 4 -5.61 -22.74 23.04
N ARG A 5 -5.79 -22.52 21.72
CA ARG A 5 -4.80 -21.86 20.85
C ARG A 5 -4.24 -20.69 21.65
N ARG A 6 -2.97 -20.79 22.05
CA ARG A 6 -2.26 -19.64 22.63
C ARG A 6 -2.23 -18.62 21.50
N VAL A 7 -3.19 -17.70 21.52
CA VAL A 7 -3.02 -16.43 20.86
C VAL A 7 -1.79 -15.84 21.55
N SER A 8 -0.65 -15.88 20.87
CA SER A 8 0.55 -15.19 21.33
C SER A 8 0.12 -13.75 21.58
N ARG A 9 0.10 -13.35 22.85
CA ARG A 9 -0.20 -11.96 23.19
C ARG A 9 0.94 -11.15 22.61
N ILE A 10 0.65 -10.38 21.58
CA ILE A 10 1.54 -9.33 21.10
C ILE A 10 1.95 -8.48 22.30
N THR A 11 3.24 -8.27 22.48
CA THR A 11 3.75 -7.36 23.51
C THR A 11 3.59 -5.91 23.05
N GLU A 12 3.61 -4.97 23.99
CA GLU A 12 3.53 -3.54 23.67
C GLU A 12 4.73 -3.09 22.82
N ASP A 13 5.91 -3.66 23.06
CA ASP A 13 7.13 -3.42 22.26
C ASP A 13 6.98 -3.92 20.82
N GLU A 14 6.44 -5.13 20.62
CA GLU A 14 6.14 -5.68 19.28
C GLU A 14 5.13 -4.81 18.54
N ALA A 15 4.09 -4.33 19.23
CA ALA A 15 3.10 -3.43 18.65
C ALA A 15 3.73 -2.10 18.22
N GLN A 16 4.61 -1.53 19.05
CA GLN A 16 5.31 -0.29 18.76
C GLN A 16 6.28 -0.44 17.58
N GLU A 17 7.02 -1.55 17.49
CA GLU A 17 7.90 -1.84 16.36
C GLU A 17 7.12 -1.94 15.04
N LEU A 18 5.96 -2.60 15.06
CA LEU A 18 5.08 -2.70 13.88
C LEU A 18 4.58 -1.33 13.45
N ILE A 19 4.16 -0.47 14.38
CA ILE A 19 3.72 0.89 14.08
C ILE A 19 4.85 1.71 13.43
N LEU A 20 6.08 1.60 13.94
CA LEU A 20 7.24 2.27 13.34
C LEU A 20 7.51 1.78 11.92
N LYS A 21 7.43 0.46 11.67
CA LYS A 21 7.56 -0.10 10.31
C LYS A 21 6.47 0.44 9.38
N LEU A 22 5.22 0.45 9.82
CA LEU A 22 4.11 1.00 9.03
C LEU A 22 4.34 2.47 8.67
N GLN A 23 4.85 3.26 9.61
CA GLN A 23 5.16 4.67 9.37
C GLN A 23 6.22 4.86 8.27
N THR A 24 7.21 3.96 8.17
CA THR A 24 8.24 4.05 7.11
C THR A 24 7.75 3.76 5.71
N LEU A 25 6.59 3.10 5.57
CA LEU A 25 5.99 2.73 4.29
C LEU A 25 5.01 3.79 3.75
N LEU A 26 4.72 4.84 4.52
CA LEU A 26 3.81 5.91 4.11
C LEU A 26 4.52 6.95 3.23
N PRO A 27 3.88 7.41 2.14
CA PRO A 27 4.50 8.33 1.17
C PRO A 27 4.70 9.74 1.76
N ASP A 28 3.71 10.25 2.49
CA ASP A 28 3.77 11.57 3.13
C ASP A 28 4.30 11.44 4.55
N SER A 29 5.62 11.33 4.66
CA SER A 29 6.32 11.30 5.93
C SER A 29 6.34 12.65 6.68
N SER A 30 5.33 13.51 6.49
CA SER A 30 5.17 14.76 7.26
C SER A 30 5.07 14.51 8.77
N SER A 31 4.78 13.28 9.19
CA SER A 31 4.89 12.79 10.58
C SER A 31 6.31 12.47 11.06
N ARG A 32 7.33 12.40 10.17
CA ARG A 32 8.74 12.16 10.56
C ARG A 32 9.35 13.30 11.35
N CYS A 33 8.79 14.51 11.29
CA CYS A 33 9.49 15.68 11.81
C CYS A 33 8.90 16.32 13.06
N ASN A 34 7.58 16.40 13.28
CA ASN A 34 7.09 17.15 14.44
C ASN A 34 5.77 16.63 15.03
N SER A 35 5.80 16.40 16.35
CA SER A 35 4.69 16.08 17.26
C SER A 35 4.04 14.69 17.10
N LYS A 36 4.38 13.80 18.03
CA LYS A 36 3.61 12.66 18.58
C LYS A 36 2.33 12.27 17.78
N VAL A 37 2.50 11.72 16.59
CA VAL A 37 1.39 11.12 15.84
C VAL A 37 0.97 9.84 16.56
N SER A 38 -0.32 9.70 16.87
CA SER A 38 -0.83 8.52 17.58
C SER A 38 -0.75 7.28 16.71
N ALA A 39 -0.62 6.12 17.35
CA ALA A 39 -0.74 4.81 16.70
C ALA A 39 -2.00 4.70 15.83
N SER A 40 -3.13 5.23 16.32
CA SER A 40 -4.40 5.24 15.59
C SER A 40 -4.35 6.04 14.29
N ASN A 41 -3.60 7.14 14.25
CA ASN A 41 -3.45 7.96 13.05
C ASN A 41 -2.56 7.24 12.03
N ILE A 42 -1.43 6.67 12.47
CA ILE A 42 -0.56 5.87 11.59
C ILE A 42 -1.33 4.72 10.97
N LEU A 43 -2.08 3.95 11.78
CA LEU A 43 -2.90 2.85 11.27
C LEU A 43 -3.96 3.33 10.28
N LYS A 44 -4.62 4.46 10.55
CA LYS A 44 -5.61 5.06 9.64
C LYS A 44 -4.97 5.48 8.31
N GLU A 45 -3.82 6.13 8.35
CA GLU A 45 -3.05 6.53 7.17
C GLU A 45 -2.60 5.32 6.37
N THR A 46 -2.09 4.27 7.03
CA THR A 46 -1.76 2.99 6.39
C THR A 46 -2.96 2.39 5.69
N CYS A 47 -4.11 2.29 6.36
CA CYS A 47 -5.32 1.75 5.73
C CYS A 47 -5.78 2.59 4.53
N ASN A 48 -5.69 3.91 4.62
CA ASN A 48 -6.03 4.80 3.51
C ASN A 48 -5.05 4.65 2.34
N TYR A 49 -3.76 4.48 2.63
CA TYR A 49 -2.74 4.29 1.61
C TYR A 49 -2.91 2.96 0.89
N ILE A 50 -3.17 1.86 1.62
CA ILE A 50 -3.50 0.56 1.01
C ILE A 50 -4.70 0.69 0.08
N LYS A 51 -5.76 1.40 0.48
CA LYS A 51 -6.94 1.62 -0.38
C LYS A 51 -6.61 2.42 -1.65
N LYS A 52 -5.73 3.43 -1.54
CA LYS A 52 -5.26 4.19 -2.71
C LYS A 52 -4.47 3.29 -3.66
N LEU A 53 -3.51 2.52 -3.14
CA LEU A 53 -2.72 1.58 -3.94
C LEU A 53 -3.59 0.53 -4.62
N GLN A 54 -4.57 -0.04 -3.92
CA GLN A 54 -5.53 -0.97 -4.52
C GLN A 54 -6.28 -0.34 -5.69
N LYS A 55 -6.78 0.88 -5.51
CA LYS A 55 -7.45 1.62 -6.58
C LYS A 55 -6.51 1.91 -7.75
N GLU A 56 -5.28 2.32 -7.48
CA GLU A 56 -4.29 2.58 -8.53
C GLU A 56 -4.00 1.31 -9.33
N VAL A 57 -3.85 0.16 -8.66
CA VAL A 57 -3.69 -1.14 -9.33
C VAL A 57 -4.91 -1.50 -10.18
N ASP A 58 -6.12 -1.31 -9.67
CA ASP A 58 -7.36 -1.58 -10.41
C ASP A 58 -7.47 -0.66 -11.63
N ASP A 59 -7.27 0.65 -11.46
CA ASP A 59 -7.31 1.66 -12.53
C ASP A 59 -6.24 1.37 -13.62
N LEU A 60 -5.02 0.96 -13.22
CA LEU A 60 -3.96 0.56 -14.15
C LEU A 60 -4.34 -0.73 -14.90
N SER A 61 -4.92 -1.71 -14.21
CA SER A 61 -5.34 -2.99 -14.80
C SER A 61 -6.43 -2.80 -15.84
N ASP A 62 -7.41 -1.93 -15.57
CA ASP A 62 -8.47 -1.58 -16.52
C ASP A 62 -7.90 -0.89 -17.77
N ARG A 63 -7.01 0.08 -17.57
CA ARG A 63 -6.34 0.78 -18.69
C ARG A 63 -5.51 -0.17 -19.55
N LEU A 64 -4.77 -1.09 -18.93
CA LEU A 64 -4.01 -2.10 -19.64
C LEU A 64 -4.93 -3.03 -20.45
N THR A 65 -6.06 -3.44 -19.87
CA THR A 65 -7.05 -4.28 -20.54
C THR A 65 -7.66 -3.57 -21.76
N GLN A 66 -7.94 -2.27 -21.65
CA GLN A 66 -8.43 -1.45 -22.77
C GLN A 66 -7.39 -1.34 -23.89
N LEU A 67 -6.12 -1.09 -23.54
CA LEU A 67 -5.02 -1.04 -24.51
C LEU A 67 -4.82 -2.39 -25.21
N ALA A 68 -4.85 -3.49 -24.47
CA ALA A 68 -4.71 -4.83 -25.05
C ALA A 68 -5.90 -5.20 -25.97
N SER A 69 -7.09 -4.66 -25.70
CA SER A 69 -8.30 -4.92 -26.49
C SER A 69 -8.41 -4.06 -27.76
N SER A 70 -7.60 -3.00 -27.91
CA SER A 70 -7.69 -2.09 -29.07
C SER A 70 -7.10 -2.67 -30.37
N GLY A 71 -6.47 -3.85 -30.31
CA GLY A 71 -6.24 -4.72 -31.47
C GLY A 71 -4.95 -4.49 -32.27
N ASP A 72 -4.19 -3.42 -32.02
CA ASP A 72 -2.86 -3.21 -32.60
C ASP A 72 -1.97 -2.54 -31.55
N ILE A 73 -1.27 -3.33 -30.73
CA ILE A 73 -0.24 -2.80 -29.83
C ILE A 73 0.92 -2.33 -30.72
N SER A 74 0.89 -1.07 -31.11
CA SER A 74 1.98 -0.41 -31.83
C SER A 74 3.16 -0.22 -30.87
N SER A 75 4.35 0.03 -31.42
CA SER A 75 5.52 0.46 -30.62
C SER A 75 5.21 1.64 -29.69
N ILE A 76 4.23 2.48 -30.04
CA ILE A 76 3.76 3.63 -29.24
C ILE A 76 3.02 3.16 -27.96
N ASP A 77 2.25 2.07 -28.03
CA ASP A 77 1.55 1.53 -26.87
C ASP A 77 2.51 0.86 -25.88
N ALA A 78 3.63 0.32 -26.37
CA ALA A 78 4.68 -0.25 -25.52
C ALA A 78 5.38 0.81 -24.64
N ASP A 79 5.64 2.00 -25.18
CA ASP A 79 6.20 3.13 -24.41
C ASP A 79 5.19 3.66 -23.38
N ILE A 80 3.90 3.66 -23.72
CA ILE A 80 2.83 4.03 -22.77
C ILE A 80 2.76 2.99 -21.64
N ILE A 81 2.80 1.69 -21.95
CA ILE A 81 2.83 0.62 -20.95
C ILE A 81 4.08 0.75 -20.06
N ALA A 82 5.26 1.01 -20.63
CA ALA A 82 6.48 1.25 -19.87
C ALA A 82 6.35 2.46 -18.93
N SER A 83 5.82 3.57 -19.42
CA SER A 83 5.61 4.77 -18.59
C SER A 83 4.64 4.55 -17.43
N LEU A 84 3.63 3.67 -17.61
CA LEU A 84 2.67 3.31 -16.57
C LEU A 84 3.26 2.40 -15.50
N LEU A 85 4.17 1.50 -15.87
CA LEU A 85 4.86 0.61 -14.94
C LEU A 85 5.97 1.34 -14.14
N HIS A 86 6.41 2.50 -14.63
CA HIS A 86 7.44 3.32 -14.01
C HIS A 86 6.90 4.54 -13.23
N GLN A 87 5.57 4.70 -13.12
CA GLN A 87 4.92 5.67 -12.23
C GLN A 87 4.88 5.18 -10.78
#